data_AF-A0A0U9HDY2-F1
#
_entry.id   AF-A0A0U9HDY2-F1
#
_cell.length_a   1.000
_cell.length_b   1.000
_cell.length_c   1.000
_cell.angle_alpha   90.00
_cell.angle_beta   90.00
_cell.angle_gamma   90.00
#
_symmetry.space_group_name_H-M   'P 1'
#
loop_
_entity.id
_entity.type
_entity.pdbx_description
1 polymer ?
#
loop_
_entity_poly.entity_id
_entity_poly.type
_entity_poly.pdbx_seq_one_letter_code
_entity_poly.pdbx_strand_id
1 'polypeptide(L)'
;MKELHISEVSEEIINELPGGALLTVKSKNGLNTMVIGWATLGRVWNKPILTVMVRFSRFTHDIIKDADSFTVSFSTKGKLKGAIAGCGSKSGRDIDKFKEFNLTPSYVENIESPYIAEGDLHIICKIVYKNTMEPELLSDEIKERWYSDNDYHTIYYGEVIKVLADE
;
A
#
# COMPACT_ATOMS: atom_id res chain seq x y z
N MET A 1 0.77 -11.77 -16.70
CA MET A 1 1.36 -10.49 -16.28
C MET A 1 2.78 -10.38 -16.79
N LYS A 2 3.14 -9.20 -17.29
CA LYS A 2 4.48 -8.84 -17.73
C LYS A 2 5.21 -8.12 -16.60
N GLU A 3 6.50 -8.40 -16.44
CA GLU A 3 7.36 -7.62 -15.54
C GLU A 3 7.81 -6.34 -16.26
N LEU A 4 7.63 -5.19 -15.62
CA LEU A 4 7.97 -3.87 -16.13
C LEU A 4 8.99 -3.17 -15.23
N HIS A 5 9.68 -2.17 -15.78
CA HIS A 5 10.43 -1.23 -14.97
C HIS A 5 9.48 -0.17 -14.38
N ILE A 6 9.75 0.26 -13.15
CA ILE A 6 8.88 1.22 -12.44
C ILE A 6 8.72 2.56 -13.15
N SER A 7 9.69 2.96 -13.97
CA SER A 7 9.60 4.19 -14.79
C SER A 7 8.61 4.06 -15.95
N GLU A 8 8.27 2.85 -16.39
CA GLU A 8 7.30 2.63 -17.48
C GLU A 8 5.87 2.91 -17.02
N VAL A 9 5.61 2.84 -15.71
CA VAL A 9 4.27 2.97 -15.11
C VAL A 9 4.15 4.13 -14.12
N SER A 10 5.21 4.93 -13.94
CA SER A 10 5.27 5.93 -12.86
C SER A 10 4.19 7.00 -12.97
N GLU A 11 3.89 7.45 -14.18
CA GLU A 11 2.85 8.46 -14.43
C GLU A 11 1.45 7.90 -14.11
N GLU A 12 1.16 6.68 -14.57
CA GLU A 12 -0.10 5.98 -14.29
C GLU A 12 -0.31 5.80 -12.78
N ILE A 13 0.72 5.36 -12.04
CA ILE A 13 0.67 5.22 -10.58
C ILE A 13 0.32 6.54 -9.91
N ILE A 14 1.01 7.63 -10.27
CA ILE A 14 0.80 8.95 -9.66
C ILE A 14 -0.63 9.42 -9.89
N ASN A 15 -1.18 9.20 -11.08
CA ASN A 15 -2.52 9.64 -11.45
C ASN A 15 -3.63 8.79 -10.82
N GLU A 16 -3.40 7.51 -10.57
CA GLU A 16 -4.40 6.58 -10.00
C GLU A 16 -4.49 6.63 -8.47
N LEU A 17 -3.42 7.06 -7.78
CA LEU A 17 -3.39 7.12 -6.30
C LEU A 17 -4.60 7.85 -5.68
N PRO A 18 -5.05 9.03 -6.15
CA PRO A 18 -6.23 9.69 -5.60
C PRO A 18 -7.52 8.86 -5.66
N GLY A 19 -7.64 7.95 -6.64
CA GLY A 19 -8.76 7.00 -6.78
C GLY A 19 -8.69 5.82 -5.82
N GLY A 20 -7.53 5.59 -5.21
CA GLY A 20 -7.27 4.54 -4.24
C GLY A 20 -6.58 3.31 -4.86
N ALA A 21 -5.66 2.74 -4.11
CA ALA A 21 -5.02 1.45 -4.40
C ALA A 21 -5.05 0.55 -3.16
N LEU A 22 -4.91 -0.76 -3.35
CA LEU A 22 -4.90 -1.74 -2.27
C LEU A 22 -3.48 -2.02 -1.78
N LEU A 23 -3.12 -1.45 -0.62
CA LEU A 23 -1.92 -1.80 0.14
C LEU A 23 -2.17 -3.11 0.90
N THR A 24 -1.47 -4.16 0.50
CA THR A 24 -1.62 -5.51 1.05
C THR A 24 -0.36 -5.92 1.79
N VAL A 25 -0.55 -6.46 2.99
CA VAL A 25 0.54 -6.81 3.90
C VAL A 25 0.26 -8.12 4.59
N LYS A 26 1.30 -8.95 4.71
CA LYS A 26 1.32 -10.17 5.51
C LYS A 26 2.49 -10.14 6.50
N SER A 27 2.22 -10.61 7.71
CA SER A 27 3.24 -10.99 8.68
C SER A 27 2.70 -12.13 9.56
N LYS A 28 3.45 -12.54 10.58
CA LYS A 28 2.97 -13.47 11.61
C LYS A 28 1.67 -13.02 12.30
N ASN A 29 1.36 -11.72 12.30
CA ASN A 29 0.17 -11.16 12.93
C ASN A 29 -1.07 -11.25 12.04
N GLY A 30 -0.93 -11.64 10.78
CA GLY A 30 -2.05 -11.85 9.86
C GLY A 30 -1.80 -11.31 8.46
N LEU A 31 -2.87 -11.34 7.65
CA LEU A 31 -2.92 -10.85 6.28
C LEU A 31 -4.07 -9.85 6.18
N ASN A 32 -3.80 -8.65 5.66
CA ASN A 32 -4.84 -7.65 5.43
C ASN A 32 -4.54 -6.79 4.21
N THR A 33 -5.60 -6.18 3.66
CA THR A 33 -5.50 -5.12 2.67
C THR A 33 -6.21 -3.85 3.14
N MET A 34 -5.68 -2.69 2.77
CA MET A 34 -6.31 -1.39 3.02
C MET A 34 -6.20 -0.50 1.80
N VAL A 35 -7.11 0.47 1.70
CA VAL A 35 -7.03 1.51 0.68
C VAL A 35 -6.02 2.56 1.10
N ILE A 36 -5.08 2.86 0.20
CA ILE A 36 -4.21 4.03 0.26
C ILE A 36 -4.55 4.96 -0.89
N GLY A 37 -4.59 6.26 -0.59
CA GLY A 37 -4.70 7.32 -1.60
C GLY A 37 -3.43 8.14 -1.76
N TRP A 38 -2.45 7.93 -0.87
CA TRP A 38 -1.21 8.68 -0.80
C TRP A 38 -0.03 7.72 -0.84
N ALA A 39 0.90 8.01 -1.74
CA ALA A 39 2.22 7.40 -1.79
C ALA A 39 3.16 8.36 -2.53
N THR A 40 4.48 8.16 -2.37
CA THR A 40 5.48 8.82 -3.21
C THR A 40 6.35 7.78 -3.90
N LEU A 41 6.65 8.03 -5.17
CA LEU A 41 7.55 7.21 -5.96
C LEU A 41 8.81 8.02 -6.26
N GLY A 42 9.99 7.44 -6.07
CA GLY A 42 11.23 8.15 -6.32
C GLY A 42 12.47 7.28 -6.18
N ARG A 43 13.63 7.94 -6.10
CA ARG A 43 14.93 7.28 -5.96
C ARG A 43 15.61 7.71 -4.67
N VAL A 44 15.82 6.77 -3.75
CA VAL A 44 16.47 7.00 -2.45
C VAL A 44 17.52 5.92 -2.25
N TRP A 45 18.70 6.27 -1.75
CA TRP A 45 19.84 5.35 -1.62
C TRP A 45 20.19 4.62 -2.92
N ASN A 46 20.07 5.31 -4.06
CA ASN A 46 20.29 4.76 -5.40
C ASN A 46 19.34 3.60 -5.79
N LYS A 47 18.23 3.42 -5.06
CA LYS A 47 17.21 2.38 -5.26
C LYS A 47 15.85 3.00 -5.65
N PRO A 48 15.03 2.31 -6.47
CA PRO A 48 13.64 2.72 -6.70
C PRO A 48 12.85 2.48 -5.41
N ILE A 49 12.24 3.52 -4.86
CA ILE A 49 11.47 3.45 -3.62
C ILE A 49 10.04 3.88 -3.86
N LEU A 50 9.10 3.05 -3.38
CA LEU A 50 7.71 3.44 -3.15
C LEU A 50 7.54 3.67 -1.65
N THR A 51 7.14 4.88 -1.27
CA THR A 51 6.86 5.24 0.12
C THR A 51 5.36 5.25 0.35
N VAL A 52 4.89 4.49 1.34
CA VAL A 52 3.47 4.42 1.73
C VAL A 52 3.30 4.85 3.18
N MET A 53 2.12 5.36 3.52
CA MET A 53 1.81 5.85 4.87
C MET A 53 0.65 5.05 5.45
N VAL A 54 0.81 4.55 6.68
CA VAL A 54 -0.22 3.79 7.40
C VAL A 54 -0.51 4.46 8.74
N ARG A 55 -1.75 4.92 8.94
CA ARG A 55 -2.19 5.52 10.21
C ARG A 55 -2.21 4.49 11.34
N PHE A 56 -1.98 4.95 12.57
CA PHE A 56 -1.99 4.09 13.76
C PHE A 56 -3.34 3.40 13.97
N SER A 57 -4.45 4.07 13.65
CA SER A 57 -5.80 3.49 13.78
C SER A 57 -6.06 2.30 12.86
N ARG A 58 -5.34 2.20 11.73
CA ARG A 58 -5.61 1.18 10.71
C ARG A 58 -5.17 -0.18 11.21
N PHE A 59 -6.01 -1.20 11.00
CA PHE A 59 -5.65 -2.58 11.30
C PHE A 59 -4.33 -3.02 10.66
N THR A 60 -4.07 -2.54 9.44
CA THR A 60 -2.83 -2.80 8.72
C THR A 60 -1.59 -2.34 9.49
N HIS A 61 -1.68 -1.32 10.36
CA HIS A 61 -0.56 -0.87 11.20
C HIS A 61 -0.06 -1.99 12.12
N ASP A 62 -0.97 -2.77 12.70
CA ASP A 62 -0.63 -3.90 13.58
C ASP A 62 0.08 -5.04 12.87
N ILE A 63 -0.06 -5.13 11.55
CA ILE A 63 0.53 -6.17 10.72
C ILE A 63 1.86 -5.69 10.13
N ILE A 64 1.85 -4.51 9.49
CA ILE A 64 2.99 -3.97 8.73
C ILE A 64 4.16 -3.55 9.61
N LYS A 65 3.92 -3.25 10.89
CA LYS A 65 5.02 -2.98 11.85
C LYS A 65 5.99 -4.17 12.01
N ASP A 66 5.52 -5.40 11.77
CA ASP A 66 6.28 -6.64 11.88
C ASP A 66 6.47 -7.35 10.52
N ALA A 67 6.13 -6.69 9.40
CA ALA A 67 6.28 -7.23 8.05
C ALA A 67 7.61 -6.80 7.43
N ASP A 68 8.17 -7.66 6.56
CA ASP A 68 9.38 -7.36 5.79
C ASP A 68 9.08 -6.86 4.37
N SER A 69 7.81 -6.92 3.96
CA SER A 69 7.38 -6.57 2.60
C SER A 69 5.95 -6.04 2.58
N PHE A 70 5.60 -5.32 1.53
CA PHE A 70 4.23 -4.97 1.20
C PHE A 70 4.04 -4.97 -0.31
N THR A 71 2.80 -5.06 -0.76
CA THR A 71 2.45 -4.85 -2.17
C THR A 71 1.40 -3.76 -2.28
N VAL A 72 1.37 -3.11 -3.44
CA VAL A 72 0.30 -2.17 -3.81
C VAL A 72 -0.30 -2.64 -5.11
N SER A 73 -1.60 -2.94 -5.09
CA SER A 73 -2.36 -3.36 -6.27
C SER A 73 -3.30 -2.23 -6.72
N PHE A 74 -3.14 -1.80 -7.96
CA PHE A 74 -3.88 -0.72 -8.59
C PHE A 74 -5.03 -1.27 -9.43
N SER A 75 -5.91 -0.35 -9.81
CA SER A 75 -7.14 -0.62 -10.56
C SER A 75 -7.25 0.30 -11.76
N THR A 76 -6.19 0.42 -12.55
CA THR A 76 -6.06 1.40 -13.63
C THR A 76 -7.08 1.17 -14.76
N LYS A 77 -7.51 -0.08 -14.94
CA LYS A 77 -8.59 -0.51 -15.84
C LYS A 77 -9.93 -0.70 -15.10
N GLY A 78 -10.01 -0.31 -13.83
CA GLY A 78 -11.24 -0.31 -13.02
C GLY A 78 -11.64 -1.64 -12.38
N LYS A 79 -10.79 -2.68 -12.44
CA LYS A 79 -11.12 -4.04 -11.99
C LYS A 79 -11.35 -4.18 -10.48
N LEU A 80 -10.73 -3.34 -9.65
CA LEU A 80 -10.85 -3.38 -8.19
C LEU A 80 -11.76 -2.27 -7.62
N LYS A 81 -12.47 -1.48 -8.43
CA LYS A 81 -13.26 -0.33 -7.94
C LYS A 81 -14.21 -0.68 -6.79
N GLY A 82 -14.94 -1.80 -6.93
CA GLY A 82 -15.85 -2.29 -5.87
C GLY A 82 -15.10 -2.71 -4.60
N ALA A 83 -13.98 -3.43 -4.76
CA ALA A 83 -13.15 -3.86 -3.65
C ALA A 83 -12.47 -2.68 -2.93
N ILE A 84 -12.04 -1.65 -3.65
CA ILE A 84 -11.48 -0.42 -3.09
C ILE A 84 -12.54 0.27 -2.22
N ALA A 85 -13.74 0.50 -2.74
CA ALA A 85 -14.83 1.11 -1.96
C ALA A 85 -15.17 0.30 -0.68
N GLY A 86 -15.24 -1.02 -0.81
CA GLY A 86 -15.52 -1.93 0.30
C GLY A 86 -14.39 -1.99 1.35
N CYS A 87 -13.15 -2.19 0.90
CA CYS A 87 -11.97 -2.29 1.76
C CYS A 87 -11.65 -0.97 2.47
N GLY A 88 -12.06 0.17 1.91
CA GLY A 88 -11.88 1.48 2.53
C GLY A 88 -12.89 1.79 3.63
N SER A 89 -14.09 1.20 3.56
CA SER A 89 -15.19 1.46 4.52
C SER A 89 -15.28 0.47 5.67
N LYS A 90 -14.67 -0.71 5.54
CA LYS A 90 -14.67 -1.76 6.58
C LYS A 90 -13.26 -2.00 7.16
N SER A 91 -13.18 -2.24 8.46
CA SER A 91 -11.94 -2.59 9.13
C SER A 91 -11.65 -4.09 9.01
N GLY A 92 -10.38 -4.45 8.81
CA GLY A 92 -9.96 -5.86 8.83
C GLY A 92 -9.91 -6.45 10.25
N ARG A 93 -10.13 -5.64 11.30
CA ARG A 93 -10.33 -6.14 12.67
C ARG A 93 -11.61 -6.96 12.80
N ASP A 94 -12.64 -6.56 12.06
CA ASP A 94 -14.00 -7.07 12.23
C ASP A 94 -14.38 -8.08 11.14
N ILE A 95 -13.71 -8.01 9.98
CA ILE A 95 -14.02 -8.85 8.83
C ILE A 95 -12.77 -9.37 8.12
N ASP A 96 -12.90 -10.54 7.50
CA ASP A 96 -11.95 -11.05 6.53
C ASP A 96 -12.24 -10.42 5.16
N LYS A 97 -11.49 -9.36 4.82
CA LYS A 97 -11.68 -8.61 3.56
C LYS A 97 -11.45 -9.45 2.32
N PHE A 98 -10.60 -10.48 2.39
CA PHE A 98 -10.34 -11.33 1.22
C PHE A 98 -11.57 -12.17 0.90
N LYS A 99 -12.22 -12.74 1.91
CA LYS A 99 -13.48 -13.47 1.73
C LYS A 99 -14.63 -12.55 1.36
N GLU A 100 -14.80 -11.45 2.08
CA GLU A 100 -15.92 -10.50 1.89
C GLU A 100 -15.95 -9.92 0.47
N PHE A 101 -14.78 -9.61 -0.10
CA PHE A 101 -14.67 -8.96 -1.41
C PHE A 101 -14.14 -9.89 -2.51
N ASN A 102 -14.08 -11.20 -2.26
CA ASN A 102 -13.59 -12.22 -3.20
C ASN A 102 -12.21 -11.88 -3.79
N LEU A 103 -11.26 -11.49 -2.94
CA LEU A 103 -9.91 -11.12 -3.35
C LEU A 103 -8.98 -12.33 -3.28
N THR A 104 -8.20 -12.52 -4.32
CA THR A 104 -7.26 -13.65 -4.41
C THR A 104 -5.84 -13.18 -4.07
N PRO A 105 -5.25 -13.65 -2.94
CA PRO A 105 -3.86 -13.34 -2.64
C PRO A 105 -2.92 -14.15 -3.54
N SER A 106 -2.11 -13.46 -4.34
CA SER A 106 -1.09 -14.06 -5.21
C SER A 106 0.32 -13.68 -4.75
N TYR A 107 1.25 -14.63 -4.83
CA TYR A 107 2.57 -14.52 -4.20
C TYR A 107 3.70 -14.44 -5.24
N VAL A 108 4.71 -13.64 -4.91
CA VAL A 108 5.99 -13.60 -5.61
C VAL A 108 7.02 -14.36 -4.77
N GLU A 109 7.92 -15.08 -5.44
CA GLU A 109 8.98 -15.83 -4.77
C GLU A 109 9.79 -14.94 -3.82
N ASN A 110 10.06 -15.43 -2.60
CA ASN A 110 10.81 -14.73 -1.55
C ASN A 110 10.18 -13.41 -1.06
N ILE A 111 8.88 -13.20 -1.28
CA ILE A 111 8.10 -12.08 -0.75
C ILE A 111 6.91 -12.62 0.04
N GLU A 112 6.78 -12.22 1.30
CA GLU A 112 5.71 -12.71 2.18
C GLU A 112 4.36 -12.05 1.90
N SER A 113 4.35 -10.74 1.63
CA SER A 113 3.12 -10.00 1.33
C SER A 113 2.62 -10.33 -0.08
N PRO A 114 1.38 -10.83 -0.24
CA PRO A 114 0.82 -11.11 -1.55
C PRO A 114 0.32 -9.82 -2.22
N TYR A 115 0.18 -9.83 -3.55
CA TYR A 115 -0.61 -8.86 -4.30
C TYR A 115 -2.04 -9.40 -4.53
N ILE A 116 -2.96 -8.55 -4.95
CA ILE A 116 -4.36 -8.91 -5.23
C ILE A 116 -4.49 -9.27 -6.70
N ALA A 117 -4.80 -10.54 -7.02
CA ALA A 117 -4.77 -11.05 -8.39
C ALA A 117 -5.70 -10.33 -9.37
N GLU A 118 -6.78 -9.73 -8.86
CA GLU A 118 -7.80 -9.05 -9.66
C GLU A 118 -7.39 -7.63 -10.11
N GLY A 119 -6.29 -7.09 -9.60
CA GLY A 119 -5.73 -5.82 -10.07
C GLY A 119 -5.04 -5.96 -11.44
N ASP A 120 -4.65 -4.82 -12.00
CA ASP A 120 -4.03 -4.73 -13.34
C ASP A 120 -2.59 -4.19 -13.31
N LEU A 121 -2.17 -3.63 -12.17
CA LEU A 121 -0.81 -3.19 -11.92
C LEU A 121 -0.47 -3.44 -10.44
N HIS A 122 0.68 -4.07 -10.19
CA HIS A 122 1.16 -4.44 -8.87
C HIS A 122 2.59 -3.99 -8.67
N ILE A 123 2.84 -3.35 -7.54
CA ILE A 123 4.18 -2.99 -7.10
C ILE A 123 4.52 -3.85 -5.89
N ILE A 124 5.64 -4.55 -5.97
CA ILE A 124 6.10 -5.48 -4.96
C ILE A 124 7.33 -4.89 -4.29
N CYS A 125 7.24 -4.67 -2.98
CA CYS A 125 8.24 -3.93 -2.23
C CYS A 125 8.80 -4.74 -1.05
N LYS A 126 10.10 -4.61 -0.80
CA LYS A 126 10.73 -4.96 0.48
C LYS A 126 10.89 -3.71 1.34
N ILE A 127 10.48 -3.78 2.59
CA ILE A 127 10.61 -2.64 3.52
C ILE A 127 12.09 -2.50 3.87
N VAL A 128 12.67 -1.35 3.54
CA VAL A 128 14.09 -1.04 3.82
C VAL A 128 14.26 -0.01 4.93
N TYR A 129 13.22 0.78 5.20
CA TYR A 129 13.20 1.74 6.29
C TYR A 129 11.76 2.05 6.68
N LYS A 130 11.55 2.41 7.95
CA LYS A 130 10.27 2.92 8.44
C LYS A 130 10.52 4.00 9.48
N ASN A 131 9.71 5.04 9.46
CA ASN A 131 9.77 6.12 10.44
C ASN A 131 8.37 6.53 10.87
N THR A 132 8.20 6.74 12.17
CA THR A 132 6.96 7.31 12.71
C THR A 132 7.02 8.83 12.57
N MET A 133 5.91 9.45 12.16
CA MET A 133 5.86 10.92 12.07
C MET A 133 6.08 11.56 13.44
N GLU A 134 6.89 12.62 13.47
CA GLU A 134 7.09 13.49 14.63
C GLU A 134 6.17 14.71 14.47
N PRO A 135 5.07 14.81 15.24
CA PRO A 135 4.06 15.87 15.07
C PRO A 135 4.58 17.30 15.23
N GLU A 136 5.73 17.47 15.88
CA GLU A 136 6.40 18.74 16.12
C GLU A 136 7.19 19.23 14.89
N LEU A 137 7.52 18.33 13.96
CA LEU A 137 8.23 18.64 12.72
C LEU A 137 7.28 18.90 11.53
N LEU A 138 5.97 18.72 11.74
CA LEU A 138 4.95 18.93 10.74
C LEU A 138 4.50 20.39 10.74
N SER A 139 4.25 20.98 9.56
CA SER A 139 3.66 22.31 9.50
C SER A 139 2.26 22.34 10.12
N ASP A 140 1.92 23.43 10.79
CA ASP A 140 0.62 23.60 11.45
C ASP A 140 -0.54 23.42 10.47
N GLU A 141 -0.41 23.94 9.24
CA GLU A 141 -1.42 23.78 8.18
C GLU A 141 -1.74 22.30 7.88
N ILE A 142 -0.72 21.45 7.72
CA ILE A 142 -0.92 20.03 7.41
C ILE A 142 -1.45 19.30 8.64
N LYS A 143 -0.95 19.66 9.83
CA LYS A 143 -1.38 19.10 11.11
C LYS A 143 -2.86 19.35 11.36
N GLU A 144 -3.31 20.58 11.23
CA GLU A 144 -4.71 20.97 11.40
C GLU A 144 -5.63 20.31 10.37
N ARG A 145 -5.19 20.26 9.10
CA ARG A 145 -6.01 19.73 8.01
C ARG A 145 -6.18 18.21 8.06
N TRP A 146 -5.13 17.48 8.41
CA TRP A 146 -5.09 16.02 8.25
C TRP A 146 -4.96 15.25 9.57
N TYR A 147 -4.56 15.88 10.66
CA TYR A 147 -4.21 15.20 11.92
C TYR A 147 -4.82 15.87 13.16
N SER A 148 -5.99 16.49 13.02
CA SER A 148 -6.71 17.12 14.14
C SER A 148 -7.12 16.12 15.23
N ASP A 149 -7.18 14.83 14.91
CA ASP A 149 -7.48 13.71 15.80
C ASP A 149 -6.24 13.03 16.40
N ASN A 150 -5.04 13.52 16.09
CA ASN A 150 -3.75 12.91 16.45
C ASN A 150 -3.52 11.48 15.92
N ASP A 151 -4.27 11.05 14.89
CA ASP A 151 -4.05 9.74 14.25
C ASP A 151 -2.99 9.86 13.15
N TYR A 152 -1.73 9.95 13.56
CA TYR A 152 -0.58 10.11 12.66
C TYR A 152 -0.20 8.82 11.91
N HIS A 153 0.68 8.94 10.92
CA HIS A 153 1.18 7.80 10.16
C HIS A 153 2.52 7.28 10.67
N THR A 154 2.74 5.98 10.46
CA THR A 154 4.10 5.46 10.20
C THR A 154 4.32 5.44 8.69
N ILE A 155 5.47 5.95 8.26
CA ILE A 155 5.92 6.01 6.87
C ILE A 155 6.81 4.81 6.59
N TYR A 156 6.51 4.05 5.55
CA TYR A 156 7.25 2.86 5.14
C TYR A 156 7.90 3.08 3.78
N TYR A 157 9.21 2.88 3.71
CA TYR A 157 10.01 2.99 2.50
C TYR A 157 10.23 1.58 1.94
N GLY A 158 9.58 1.28 0.83
CA GLY A 158 9.68 0.01 0.13
C GLY A 158 10.62 0.09 -1.06
N GLU A 159 11.71 -0.68 -1.06
CA GLU A 159 12.46 -0.92 -2.29
C GLU A 159 11.60 -1.71 -3.26
N VAL A 160 11.36 -1.13 -4.44
CA VAL A 160 10.60 -1.77 -5.51
C VAL A 160 11.44 -2.89 -6.08
N ILE A 161 11.03 -4.14 -5.85
CA ILE A 161 11.74 -5.34 -6.33
C ILE A 161 11.16 -5.80 -7.66
N LYS A 162 9.83 -5.67 -7.83
CA LYS A 162 9.13 -6.02 -9.07
C LYS A 162 7.94 -5.11 -9.32
N VAL A 163 7.63 -4.92 -10.60
CA VAL A 163 6.38 -4.34 -11.08
C VAL A 163 5.75 -5.34 -12.03
N LEU A 164 4.52 -5.75 -11.74
CA LEU A 164 3.77 -6.70 -12.56
C LEU A 164 2.54 -5.99 -13.11
N ALA A 165 2.36 -6.01 -14.42
CA ALA A 165 1.18 -5.42 -15.07
C ALA A 165 0.50 -6.44 -15.98
N ASP A 166 -0.80 -6.27 -16.17
CA ASP A 166 -1.51 -6.91 -17.27
C ASP A 166 -0.98 -6.41 -18.62
N GLU A 167 -1.11 -7.25 -19.65
CA GLU A 167 -0.86 -6.84 -21.04
C GLU A 167 -1.81 -5.73 -21.50
#